data_AF-A0A952GJQ5-F1
#
_entry.id   AF-A0A952GJQ5-F1
#
_cell.length_a   1.000
_cell.length_b   1.000
_cell.length_c   1.000
_cell.angle_alpha   90.00
_cell.angle_beta   90.00
_cell.angle_gamma   90.00
#
_symmetry.space_group_name_H-M   'P 1'
#
loop_
_entity.id
_entity.type
_entity.pdbx_description
1 polymer ?
#
loop_
_entity_poly.entity_id
_entity_poly.type
_entity_poly.pdbx_seq_one_letter_code
_entity_poly.pdbx_strand_id
1 'polypeptide(L)'
;MPAPRERHIEPPPTPAEFERAVAQLRAARFRPEVFAEEMPAPQRIAPYASALSADVTSDGVDIGTGRIVVLHDPAGNDAWDGTFRCVAYARADIDPELAADPLLAEVGWTWLTEALDAHAATYAAPSGTVTTVASESFGGMAAEPATAQIEIRASWTPVGDLTSHVEAWGELLCTAAGLPPVPEGVATIPSRRGQRGTD
;
A
#
# COMPACT_ATOMS: atom_id res chain seq x y z
N MET A 1 4.65 1.33 55.10
CA MET A 1 5.49 1.51 53.89
C MET A 1 4.54 1.71 52.72
N PRO A 2 4.38 2.93 52.16
CA PRO A 2 3.59 3.08 50.95
C PRO A 2 4.34 2.45 49.76
N ALA A 3 3.60 1.80 48.87
CA ALA A 3 4.14 1.19 47.66
C ALA A 3 4.85 2.26 46.77
N PRO A 4 5.92 1.90 46.03
CA PRO A 4 6.53 2.82 45.10
C PRO A 4 5.49 3.19 44.05
N ARG A 5 5.23 4.50 43.87
CA ARG A 5 4.44 4.98 42.74
C ARG A 5 5.17 4.58 41.48
N GLU A 6 4.58 3.68 40.69
CA GLU A 6 5.00 3.40 39.33
C GLU A 6 5.09 4.74 38.61
N ARG A 7 6.30 5.11 38.17
CA ARG A 7 6.49 6.29 37.34
C ARG A 7 5.76 5.98 36.04
N HIS A 8 4.60 6.61 35.85
CA HIS A 8 3.98 6.70 34.54
C HIS A 8 4.96 7.46 33.65
N ILE A 9 5.73 6.72 32.85
CA ILE A 9 6.60 7.31 31.83
C ILE A 9 5.62 7.75 30.74
N GLU A 10 5.38 9.05 30.68
CA GLU A 10 4.65 9.66 29.57
C GLU A 10 5.38 9.28 28.27
N PRO A 11 4.68 8.77 27.25
CA PRO A 11 5.31 8.44 26.00
C PRO A 11 6.00 9.70 25.46
N PRO A 12 7.20 9.58 24.88
CA PRO A 12 7.87 10.71 24.28
C PRO A 12 6.93 11.39 23.27
N PRO A 13 6.98 12.73 23.16
CA PRO A 13 6.17 13.46 22.20
C PRO A 13 6.48 12.95 20.79
N THR A 14 5.45 12.90 19.94
CA THR A 14 5.60 12.49 18.55
C THR A 14 6.67 13.35 17.85
N PRO A 15 7.66 12.73 17.17
CA PRO A 15 8.69 13.46 16.45
C PRO A 15 8.08 14.33 15.34
N ALA A 16 8.54 15.57 15.22
CA ALA A 16 8.04 16.50 14.19
C ALA A 16 8.22 15.96 12.76
N GLU A 17 9.26 15.14 12.52
CA GLU A 17 9.44 14.46 11.24
C GLU A 17 8.35 13.41 10.96
N PHE A 18 7.89 12.70 11.99
CA PHE A 18 6.80 11.75 11.88
C PHE A 18 5.46 12.46 11.67
N GLU A 19 5.22 13.58 12.35
CA GLU A 19 4.02 14.39 12.12
C GLU A 19 3.95 14.89 10.67
N ARG A 20 5.08 15.36 10.11
CA ARG A 20 5.17 15.72 8.69
C ARG A 20 4.91 14.52 7.78
N ALA A 21 5.53 13.38 8.07
CA ALA A 21 5.34 12.14 7.33
C ALA A 21 3.86 11.72 7.28
N VAL A 22 3.15 11.79 8.42
CA VAL A 22 1.71 11.48 8.48
C VAL A 22 0.88 12.50 7.69
N ALA A 23 1.24 13.78 7.71
CA ALA A 23 0.59 14.79 6.89
C ALA A 23 0.78 14.53 5.38
N GLN A 24 1.98 14.11 4.97
CA GLN A 24 2.30 13.74 3.59
C GLN A 24 1.56 12.48 3.13
N LEU A 25 1.47 11.47 3.99
CA LEU A 25 0.67 10.25 3.78
C LEU A 25 -0.79 10.60 3.49
N ARG A 26 -1.38 11.51 4.27
CA ARG A 26 -2.76 11.99 4.10
C ARG A 26 -2.96 12.89 2.87
N ALA A 27 -1.89 13.52 2.38
CA ALA A 27 -1.96 14.44 1.25
C ALA A 27 -2.00 13.72 -0.10
N ALA A 28 -1.59 12.44 -0.15
CA ALA A 28 -1.56 11.61 -1.36
C ALA A 28 -2.89 11.67 -2.13
N ARG A 29 -2.77 11.74 -3.45
CA ARG A 29 -3.91 11.76 -4.37
C ARG A 29 -3.97 10.47 -5.14
N PHE A 30 -5.13 9.84 -5.09
CA PHE A 30 -5.41 8.61 -5.82
C PHE A 30 -6.41 8.86 -6.95
N ARG A 31 -6.44 7.93 -7.91
CA ARG A 31 -7.47 7.90 -8.95
C ARG A 31 -8.85 7.59 -8.36
N PRO A 32 -9.95 7.91 -9.06
CA PRO A 32 -11.31 7.70 -8.55
C PRO A 32 -11.67 6.25 -8.19
N GLU A 33 -11.00 5.27 -8.80
CA GLU A 33 -11.17 3.84 -8.56
C GLU A 33 -10.55 3.39 -7.24
N VAL A 34 -9.63 4.17 -6.66
CA VAL A 34 -8.92 3.82 -5.43
C VAL A 34 -9.54 4.59 -4.27
N PHE A 35 -10.15 3.86 -3.34
CA PHE A 35 -10.63 4.41 -2.09
C PHE A 35 -9.64 4.06 -0.97
N ALA A 36 -8.99 5.08 -0.40
CA ALA A 36 -8.01 4.90 0.68
C ALA A 36 -8.51 5.51 1.99
N GLU A 37 -8.26 4.81 3.11
CA GLU A 37 -8.61 5.27 4.45
C GLU A 37 -7.52 4.92 5.47
N GLU A 38 -7.49 5.67 6.57
CA GLU A 38 -6.59 5.36 7.69
C GLU A 38 -6.99 4.06 8.38
N MET A 39 -6.00 3.23 8.67
CA MET A 39 -6.19 2.00 9.43
C MET A 39 -5.24 1.92 10.63
N PRO A 40 -5.55 1.13 11.67
CA PRO A 40 -4.63 0.92 12.78
C PRO A 40 -3.28 0.37 12.29
N ALA A 41 -2.20 1.10 12.59
CA ALA A 41 -0.85 0.68 12.24
C ALA A 41 -0.39 -0.51 13.10
N PRO A 42 0.45 -1.40 12.55
CA PRO A 42 0.97 -2.53 13.31
C PRO A 42 1.77 -2.06 14.53
N GLN A 43 1.57 -2.74 15.64
CA GLN A 43 2.20 -2.42 16.91
C GLN A 43 3.52 -3.18 17.07
N ARG A 44 4.47 -2.61 17.82
CA ARG A 44 5.74 -3.25 18.21
C ARG A 44 6.73 -3.53 17.08
N ILE A 45 6.56 -2.92 15.89
CA ILE A 45 7.55 -2.96 14.81
C ILE A 45 8.47 -1.74 14.87
N ALA A 46 7.92 -0.56 15.17
CA ALA A 46 8.61 0.71 15.28
C ALA A 46 8.03 1.53 16.44
N PRO A 47 8.79 2.49 17.00
CA PRO A 47 8.27 3.44 17.99
C PRO A 47 7.06 4.25 17.48
N TYR A 48 7.07 4.61 16.19
CA TYR A 48 5.98 5.34 15.55
C TYR A 48 5.59 4.65 14.24
N ALA A 49 4.28 4.56 13.99
CA ALA A 49 3.75 3.95 12.78
C ALA A 49 2.41 4.57 12.37
N SER A 50 2.19 4.69 11.07
CA SER A 50 0.92 5.12 10.46
C SER A 50 0.63 4.25 9.25
N ALA A 51 -0.65 4.04 8.92
CA ALA A 51 -1.04 3.12 7.87
C ALA A 51 -2.29 3.58 7.13
N LEU A 52 -2.31 3.28 5.83
CA LEU A 52 -3.50 3.35 4.98
C LEU A 52 -3.85 1.95 4.48
N SER A 53 -5.14 1.68 4.39
CA SER A 53 -5.69 0.63 3.52
C SER A 53 -6.30 1.29 2.29
N ALA A 54 -6.34 0.56 1.18
CA ALA A 54 -7.12 0.97 0.02
C ALA A 54 -7.76 -0.21 -0.67
N ASP A 55 -8.92 0.04 -1.27
CA ASP A 55 -9.60 -0.87 -2.17
C ASP A 55 -9.69 -0.24 -3.56
N VAL A 56 -9.57 -1.08 -4.59
CA VAL A 56 -9.67 -0.70 -5.99
C VAL A 56 -10.97 -1.26 -6.55
N THR A 57 -11.86 -0.37 -6.98
CA THR A 57 -13.18 -0.75 -7.50
C THR A 57 -13.34 -0.25 -8.94
N SER A 58 -13.70 -1.14 -9.85
CA SER A 58 -14.07 -0.81 -11.24
C SER A 58 -15.44 -1.39 -11.56
N ASP A 59 -16.30 -0.59 -12.22
CA ASP A 59 -17.67 -0.99 -12.58
C ASP A 59 -18.51 -1.56 -11.41
N GLY A 60 -18.21 -1.11 -10.19
CA GLY A 60 -18.88 -1.56 -8.96
C GLY A 60 -18.39 -2.91 -8.42
N VAL A 61 -17.28 -3.43 -8.94
CA VAL A 61 -16.63 -4.66 -8.50
C VAL A 61 -15.27 -4.34 -7.89
N ASP A 62 -15.00 -4.90 -6.72
CA ASP A 62 -13.68 -4.82 -6.09
C ASP A 62 -12.72 -5.75 -6.82
N ILE A 63 -11.66 -5.17 -7.38
CA ILE A 63 -10.67 -5.86 -8.23
C ILE A 63 -9.27 -5.86 -7.61
N GLY A 64 -9.07 -5.12 -6.53
CA GLY A 64 -7.81 -5.09 -5.80
C GLY A 64 -7.95 -4.47 -4.43
N THR A 65 -6.96 -4.75 -3.58
CA THR A 65 -6.85 -4.20 -2.23
C THR A 65 -5.39 -4.06 -1.85
N GLY A 66 -5.10 -3.15 -0.94
CA GLY A 66 -3.74 -2.84 -0.54
C GLY A 66 -3.63 -2.28 0.86
N ARG A 67 -2.41 -2.29 1.37
CA ARG A 67 -2.03 -1.55 2.59
C ARG A 67 -0.65 -0.94 2.41
N ILE A 68 -0.46 0.27 2.92
CA ILE A 68 0.87 0.86 3.10
C ILE A 68 1.04 1.30 4.54
N VAL A 69 2.16 0.90 5.14
CA VAL A 69 2.55 1.26 6.50
C VAL A 69 3.83 2.08 6.42
N VAL A 70 3.82 3.24 7.07
CA VAL A 70 5.00 4.06 7.30
C VAL A 70 5.46 3.81 8.74
N LEU A 71 6.65 3.23 8.86
CA LEU A 71 7.33 3.00 10.13
C LEU A 71 8.39 4.08 10.34
N HIS A 72 8.59 4.49 11.58
CA HIS A 72 9.60 5.47 11.93
C HIS A 72 10.28 5.16 13.26
N ASP A 73 11.61 5.16 13.22
CA ASP A 73 12.49 5.10 14.38
C ASP A 73 13.45 6.30 14.33
N PRO A 74 13.31 7.30 15.21
CA PRO A 74 14.20 8.45 15.26
C PRO A 74 15.67 8.10 15.55
N ALA A 75 15.92 6.94 16.18
CA ALA A 75 17.28 6.47 16.44
C ALA A 75 17.92 5.81 15.20
N GLY A 76 17.14 5.56 14.14
CA GLY A 76 17.54 4.79 12.99
C GLY A 76 17.41 3.28 13.22
N ASN A 77 17.33 2.52 12.12
CA ASN A 77 17.27 1.07 12.15
C ASN A 77 18.18 0.49 11.07
N ASP A 78 19.17 -0.32 11.47
CA ASP A 78 20.16 -0.92 10.56
C ASP A 78 19.51 -1.81 9.49
N ALA A 79 18.41 -2.51 9.82
CA ALA A 79 17.69 -3.34 8.86
C ALA A 79 16.92 -2.51 7.82
N TRP A 80 16.70 -1.23 8.09
CA TRP A 80 16.06 -0.30 7.16
C TRP A 80 17.08 0.56 6.43
N ASP A 81 18.32 0.68 6.90
CA ASP A 81 19.30 1.64 6.36
C ASP A 81 18.74 3.08 6.38
N GLY A 82 18.06 3.45 7.47
CA GLY A 82 17.40 4.76 7.61
C GLY A 82 16.53 4.89 8.86
N THR A 83 15.85 6.03 8.99
CA THR A 83 14.91 6.32 10.09
C THR A 83 13.46 6.04 9.73
N PHE A 84 13.16 5.80 8.44
CA PHE A 84 11.83 5.47 7.94
C PHE A 84 11.85 4.17 7.16
N ARG A 85 10.71 3.47 7.15
CA ARG A 85 10.47 2.30 6.29
C ARG A 85 9.04 2.29 5.81
N CYS A 86 8.85 2.24 4.51
CA CYS A 86 7.56 1.93 3.89
C CYS A 86 7.43 0.41 3.79
N VAL A 87 6.30 -0.13 4.22
CA VAL A 87 5.93 -1.53 4.05
C VAL A 87 4.61 -1.57 3.31
N ALA A 88 4.61 -2.12 2.10
CA ALA A 88 3.48 -2.15 1.20
C ALA A 88 2.99 -3.57 0.94
N TYR A 89 1.69 -3.67 0.78
CA TYR A 89 0.96 -4.82 0.29
C TYR A 89 0.04 -4.38 -0.84
N ALA A 90 0.02 -5.15 -1.92
CA ALA A 90 -0.93 -5.03 -3.00
C ALA A 90 -1.42 -6.42 -3.37
N ARG A 91 -2.72 -6.55 -3.58
CA ARG A 91 -3.37 -7.78 -4.04
C ARG A 91 -4.40 -7.42 -5.09
N ALA A 92 -4.45 -8.22 -6.14
CA ALA A 92 -5.45 -8.08 -7.20
C ALA A 92 -5.88 -9.44 -7.71
N ASP A 93 -7.14 -9.51 -8.15
CA ASP A 93 -7.61 -10.62 -8.98
C ASP A 93 -7.03 -10.44 -10.38
N ILE A 94 -6.56 -11.54 -10.97
CA ILE A 94 -5.95 -11.55 -12.30
C ILE A 94 -6.56 -12.67 -13.14
N ASP A 95 -6.35 -12.57 -14.46
CA ASP A 95 -6.71 -13.66 -15.37
C ASP A 95 -5.94 -14.95 -15.01
N PRO A 96 -6.61 -16.10 -14.88
CA PRO A 96 -5.94 -17.38 -14.67
C PRO A 96 -4.85 -17.70 -15.72
N GLU A 97 -4.98 -17.23 -16.96
CA GLU A 97 -3.94 -17.39 -17.98
C GLU A 97 -2.67 -16.62 -17.64
N LEU A 98 -2.80 -15.42 -17.05
CA LEU A 98 -1.66 -14.63 -16.60
C LEU A 98 -0.92 -15.34 -15.45
N ALA A 99 -1.66 -16.02 -14.57
CA ALA A 99 -1.09 -16.75 -13.45
C ALA A 99 -0.21 -17.95 -13.86
N ALA A 100 -0.39 -18.45 -15.08
CA ALA A 100 0.45 -19.51 -15.65
C ALA A 100 1.74 -18.97 -16.28
N ASP A 101 1.90 -17.65 -16.44
CA ASP A 101 3.11 -17.05 -17.00
C ASP A 101 4.28 -17.14 -16.01
N PRO A 102 5.39 -17.82 -16.36
CA PRO A 102 6.56 -17.93 -15.48
C PRO A 102 7.25 -16.59 -15.19
N LEU A 103 7.02 -15.54 -15.97
CA LEU A 103 7.60 -14.21 -15.79
C LEU A 103 6.74 -13.29 -14.93
N LEU A 104 5.51 -13.67 -14.58
CA LEU A 104 4.59 -12.81 -13.85
C LEU A 104 5.19 -12.29 -12.53
N ALA A 105 5.98 -13.10 -11.83
CA ALA A 105 6.59 -12.68 -10.58
C ALA A 105 7.63 -11.57 -10.78
N GLU A 106 8.44 -11.65 -11.85
CA GLU A 106 9.44 -10.64 -12.18
C GLU A 106 8.77 -9.36 -12.67
N VAL A 107 7.75 -9.48 -13.52
CA VAL A 107 6.95 -8.34 -14.00
C VAL A 107 6.17 -7.67 -12.87
N GLY A 108 5.58 -8.44 -11.96
CA GLY A 108 4.90 -7.91 -10.79
C GLY A 108 5.84 -7.11 -9.89
N TRP A 109 7.12 -7.48 -9.82
CA TRP A 109 8.13 -6.69 -9.12
C TRP A 109 8.44 -5.37 -9.83
N THR A 110 8.52 -5.37 -11.18
CA THR A 110 8.80 -4.14 -11.93
C THR A 110 7.68 -3.12 -11.78
N TRP A 111 6.42 -3.53 -11.61
CA TRP A 111 5.31 -2.59 -11.39
C TRP A 111 5.54 -1.67 -10.18
N LEU A 112 6.15 -2.18 -9.10
CA LEU A 112 6.49 -1.34 -7.94
C LEU A 112 7.60 -0.36 -8.29
N THR A 113 8.70 -0.84 -8.89
CA THR A 113 9.86 0.01 -9.18
C THR A 113 9.53 1.07 -10.22
N GLU A 114 8.74 0.72 -11.24
CA GLU A 114 8.27 1.64 -12.28
C GLU A 114 7.31 2.69 -11.70
N ALA A 115 6.39 2.31 -10.81
CA ALA A 115 5.52 3.28 -10.14
C ALA A 115 6.32 4.26 -9.24
N LEU A 116 7.32 3.77 -8.51
CA LEU A 116 8.21 4.62 -7.73
C LEU A 116 8.96 5.61 -8.63
N ASP A 117 9.48 5.14 -9.77
CA ASP A 117 10.20 5.97 -10.74
C ASP A 117 9.27 7.00 -11.41
N ALA A 118 8.06 6.60 -11.81
CA ALA A 118 7.07 7.47 -12.46
C ALA A 118 6.62 8.62 -11.54
N HIS A 119 6.55 8.39 -10.23
CA HIS A 119 6.25 9.41 -9.22
C HIS A 119 7.49 10.16 -8.72
N ALA A 120 8.67 9.92 -9.29
CA ALA A 120 9.96 10.47 -8.83
C ALA A 120 10.23 10.23 -7.33
N ALA A 121 9.72 9.13 -6.80
CA ALA A 121 9.81 8.75 -5.39
C ALA A 121 11.16 8.09 -5.14
N THR A 122 12.17 8.86 -4.70
CA THR A 122 13.53 8.34 -4.50
C THR A 122 13.56 7.36 -3.31
N TYR A 123 14.15 6.17 -3.49
CA TYR A 123 14.16 5.13 -2.46
C TYR A 123 15.51 4.40 -2.35
N ALA A 124 15.67 3.70 -1.22
CA ALA A 124 16.79 2.81 -0.96
C ALA A 124 16.31 1.46 -0.39
N ALA A 125 17.22 0.48 -0.38
CA ALA A 125 17.01 -0.85 0.21
C ALA A 125 15.65 -1.52 -0.13
N PRO A 126 15.23 -1.55 -1.42
CA PRO A 126 14.00 -2.23 -1.81
C PRO A 126 14.11 -3.73 -1.56
N SER A 127 13.02 -4.33 -1.11
CA SER A 127 12.94 -5.77 -0.84
C SER A 127 11.49 -6.22 -0.91
N GLY A 128 11.24 -7.46 -1.27
CA GLY A 128 9.88 -7.96 -1.35
C GLY A 128 9.76 -9.37 -1.92
N THR A 129 8.51 -9.77 -2.10
CA THR A 129 8.09 -11.03 -2.72
C THR A 129 6.86 -10.77 -3.58
N VAL A 130 6.80 -11.44 -4.72
CA VAL A 130 5.60 -11.54 -5.55
C VAL A 130 5.12 -12.98 -5.51
N THR A 131 3.85 -13.18 -5.17
CA THR A 131 3.23 -14.50 -5.03
C THR A 131 2.00 -14.56 -5.89
N THR A 132 1.88 -15.63 -6.68
CA THR A 132 0.69 -15.91 -7.47
C THR A 132 -0.04 -17.09 -6.86
N VAL A 133 -1.36 -16.98 -6.75
CA VAL A 133 -2.25 -18.05 -6.30
C VAL A 133 -3.25 -18.34 -7.41
N ALA A 134 -3.30 -19.57 -7.90
CA ALA A 134 -4.28 -20.03 -8.87
C ALA A 134 -5.11 -21.16 -8.27
N SER A 135 -6.41 -21.14 -8.53
CA SER A 135 -7.36 -22.16 -8.07
C SER A 135 -8.12 -22.73 -9.25
N GLU A 136 -8.03 -24.06 -9.40
CA GLU A 136 -8.73 -24.85 -10.41
C GLU A 136 -9.79 -25.72 -9.73
N SER A 137 -10.98 -25.77 -10.33
CA SER A 137 -12.14 -26.45 -9.75
C SER A 137 -12.34 -27.82 -10.38
N PHE A 138 -12.55 -28.85 -9.54
CA PHE A 138 -12.70 -30.23 -9.99
C PHE A 138 -13.90 -30.93 -9.34
N GLY A 139 -14.35 -32.04 -9.93
CA GLY A 139 -15.42 -32.87 -9.38
C GLY A 139 -16.75 -32.12 -9.25
N GLY A 140 -17.31 -32.08 -8.04
CA GLY A 140 -18.59 -31.39 -7.77
C GLY A 140 -18.57 -29.88 -8.03
N MET A 141 -17.38 -29.28 -8.16
CA MET A 141 -17.18 -27.85 -8.46
C MET A 141 -16.76 -27.61 -9.91
N ALA A 142 -16.75 -28.62 -10.78
CA ALA A 142 -16.21 -28.50 -12.15
C ALA A 142 -16.90 -27.45 -13.05
N ALA A 143 -18.06 -26.93 -12.64
CA ALA A 143 -18.74 -25.83 -13.32
C ALA A 143 -18.28 -24.44 -12.85
N GLU A 144 -17.52 -24.35 -11.75
CA GLU A 144 -16.96 -23.09 -11.25
C GLU A 144 -15.73 -22.70 -12.08
N PRO A 145 -15.62 -21.43 -12.49
CA PRO A 145 -14.47 -20.96 -13.26
C PRO A 145 -13.19 -20.99 -12.41
N ALA A 146 -12.05 -21.14 -13.10
CA ALA A 146 -10.74 -20.94 -12.47
C ALA A 146 -10.62 -19.50 -11.97
N THR A 147 -9.87 -19.32 -10.88
CA THR A 147 -9.60 -18.00 -10.30
C THR A 147 -8.11 -17.85 -10.04
N ALA A 148 -7.60 -16.62 -10.14
CA ALA A 148 -6.21 -16.35 -9.82
C ALA A 148 -6.02 -14.97 -9.19
N GLN A 149 -4.97 -14.86 -8.39
CA GLN A 149 -4.61 -13.68 -7.62
C GLN A 149 -3.10 -13.47 -7.64
N ILE A 150 -2.69 -12.21 -7.69
CA ILE A 150 -1.31 -11.80 -7.42
C ILE A 150 -1.25 -11.05 -6.08
N GLU A 151 -0.21 -11.35 -5.29
CA GLU A 151 0.12 -10.62 -4.07
C GLU A 151 1.55 -10.09 -4.15
N ILE A 152 1.70 -8.79 -3.96
CA ILE A 152 3.00 -8.11 -3.92
C ILE A 152 3.19 -7.61 -2.48
N ARG A 153 4.24 -8.10 -1.83
CA ARG A 153 4.67 -7.65 -0.51
C ARG A 153 6.01 -6.99 -0.69
N ALA A 154 6.11 -5.71 -0.33
CA ALA A 154 7.34 -4.97 -0.53
C ALA A 154 7.65 -4.08 0.67
N SER A 155 8.91 -3.71 0.79
CA SER A 155 9.32 -2.64 1.67
C SER A 155 10.56 -1.96 1.16
N TRP A 156 10.65 -0.65 1.39
CA TRP A 156 11.76 0.19 0.98
C TRP A 156 11.93 1.33 1.97
N THR A 157 13.08 1.98 1.88
CA THR A 157 13.43 3.15 2.68
C THR A 157 13.17 4.39 1.84
N PRO A 158 12.16 5.20 2.20
CA PRO A 158 11.82 6.38 1.43
C PRO A 158 12.87 7.49 1.62
N VAL A 159 13.14 8.25 0.56
CA VAL A 159 14.04 9.41 0.59
C VAL A 159 13.25 10.64 0.18
N GLY A 160 13.12 11.60 1.10
CA GLY A 160 12.41 12.84 0.85
C GLY A 160 10.92 12.75 1.19
N ASP A 161 10.08 13.19 0.26
CA ASP A 161 8.65 13.39 0.48
C ASP A 161 7.83 12.10 0.37
N LEU A 162 7.10 11.74 1.43
CA LEU A 162 6.29 10.52 1.45
C LEU A 162 5.06 10.57 0.54
N THR A 163 4.58 11.74 0.12
CA THR A 163 3.42 11.82 -0.76
C THR A 163 3.68 11.05 -2.06
N SER A 164 4.84 11.25 -2.69
CA SER A 164 5.24 10.53 -3.91
C SER A 164 5.27 9.00 -3.73
N HIS A 165 5.78 8.50 -2.60
CA HIS A 165 5.84 7.07 -2.30
C HIS A 165 4.46 6.44 -2.12
N VAL A 166 3.53 7.18 -1.54
CA VAL A 166 2.17 6.71 -1.27
C VAL A 166 1.35 6.73 -2.56
N GLU A 167 1.54 7.74 -3.40
CA GLU A 167 0.93 7.80 -4.73
C GLU A 167 1.45 6.68 -5.64
N ALA A 168 2.76 6.41 -5.62
CA ALA A 168 3.35 5.25 -6.32
C ALA A 168 2.76 3.91 -5.86
N TRP A 169 2.51 3.73 -4.56
CA TRP A 169 1.79 2.56 -4.06
C TRP A 169 0.35 2.51 -4.57
N GLY A 170 -0.33 3.65 -4.69
CA GLY A 170 -1.63 3.75 -5.33
C GLY A 170 -1.58 3.31 -6.80
N GLU A 171 -0.59 3.75 -7.57
CA GLU A 171 -0.39 3.32 -8.95
C GLU A 171 -0.12 1.82 -9.05
N LEU A 172 0.73 1.26 -8.19
CA LEU A 172 0.97 -0.18 -8.10
C LEU A 172 -0.35 -0.97 -7.94
N LEU A 173 -1.26 -0.52 -7.08
CA LEU A 173 -2.56 -1.17 -6.92
C LEU A 173 -3.37 -1.16 -8.21
N CYS A 174 -3.34 -0.06 -8.94
CA CYS A 174 -4.07 0.10 -10.19
C CYS A 174 -3.51 -0.81 -11.28
N THR A 175 -2.19 -0.82 -11.42
CA THR A 175 -1.48 -1.66 -12.39
C THR A 175 -1.70 -3.14 -12.10
N ALA A 176 -1.59 -3.56 -10.83
CA ALA A 176 -1.86 -4.94 -10.42
C ALA A 176 -3.33 -5.34 -10.68
N ALA A 177 -4.27 -4.42 -10.49
CA ALA A 177 -5.69 -4.60 -10.79
C ALA A 177 -6.05 -4.49 -12.29
N GLY A 178 -5.05 -4.34 -13.17
CA GLY A 178 -5.26 -4.29 -14.62
C GLY A 178 -5.92 -3.01 -15.12
N LEU A 179 -5.97 -1.95 -14.32
CA LEU A 179 -6.50 -0.66 -14.76
C LEU A 179 -5.53 -0.01 -15.76
N PRO A 180 -6.04 0.59 -16.85
CA PRO A 180 -5.18 1.27 -17.80
C PRO A 180 -4.47 2.47 -17.14
N PRO A 181 -3.25 2.80 -17.60
CA PRO A 181 -2.53 3.98 -17.12
C PRO A 181 -3.31 5.25 -17.47
N VAL A 182 -3.23 6.25 -16.60
CA VAL A 182 -3.89 7.55 -16.83
C VAL A 182 -3.05 8.33 -17.86
N PRO A 183 -3.63 8.80 -18.98
CA PRO A 183 -2.88 9.59 -19.95
C PRO A 183 -2.31 10.87 -19.33
N GLU A 184 -1.08 11.24 -19.69
CA GLU A 184 -0.46 12.48 -19.24
C GLU A 184 -1.35 13.70 -19.53
N GLY A 185 -1.60 14.54 -18.52
CA GLY A 185 -2.33 15.81 -18.65
C GLY A 185 -3.82 15.78 -18.36
N VAL A 186 -4.40 14.63 -17.97
CA VAL A 186 -5.80 14.56 -17.50
C VAL A 186 -5.85 14.80 -15.99
N ALA A 187 -6.23 16.02 -15.57
CA ALA A 187 -6.53 16.28 -14.17
C ALA A 187 -7.77 15.48 -13.74
N THR A 188 -7.65 14.73 -12.65
CA THR A 188 -8.77 14.01 -12.03
C THR A 188 -9.79 15.03 -11.52
N ILE A 189 -10.97 15.06 -12.15
CA ILE A 189 -12.09 15.87 -11.65
C ILE A 189 -12.64 15.16 -10.40
N PRO A 190 -12.71 15.81 -9.23
CA PRO A 190 -13.30 15.19 -8.06
C PRO A 190 -14.79 14.92 -8.32
N SER A 191 -15.16 13.65 -8.40
CA SER A 191 -16.55 13.23 -8.44
C SER A 191 -17.16 13.45 -7.05
N ARG A 192 -17.89 14.55 -6.88
CA ARG A 192 -18.77 14.74 -5.70
C ARG A 192 -19.89 13.71 -5.77
N ARG A 193 -19.72 12.55 -5.14
CA ARG A 193 -20.84 11.66 -4.83
C ARG A 193 -20.66 11.02 -3.46
N GLY A 194 -21.34 11.60 -2.48
CA GLY A 194 -21.32 11.11 -1.10
C GLY A 194 -22.11 11.96 -0.12
N GLN A 195 -23.30 12.45 -0.51
CA GLN A 195 -24.27 12.94 0.48
C GLN A 195 -25.66 12.41 0.11
N ARG A 196 -25.94 11.17 0.54
CA ARG A 196 -27.29 10.74 0.91
C ARG A 196 -27.36 10.98 2.42
N GLY A 197 -28.19 11.87 2.93
CA GLY A 197 -29.65 11.75 2.85
C GLY A 197 -30.07 10.84 4.00
N THR A 198 -30.10 11.39 5.22
CA THR A 198 -30.73 10.77 6.39
C THR A 198 -32.21 11.09 6.31
N ASP A 199 -33.03 10.07 6.07
CA ASP A 199 -34.44 10.07 6.47
C ASP A 199 -34.56 9.42 7.85
#